data_AF-A0A942JBA8-F1
#
_entry.id   AF-A0A942JBA8-F1
#
_cell.length_a   1.000
_cell.length_b   1.000
_cell.length_c   1.000
_cell.angle_alpha   90.00
_cell.angle_beta   90.00
_cell.angle_gamma   90.00
#
_symmetry.space_group_name_H-M   'P 1'
#
loop_
_entity.id
_entity.type
_entity.pdbx_description
1 polymer ?
#
loop_
_entity_poly.entity_id
_entity_poly.type
_entity_poly.pdbx_seq_one_letter_code
_entity_poly.pdbx_strand_id
1 'polypeptide(L)'
;EPADATAGEEVVAAIHTADLVVLGPGSLFTSVLPNLLVSGVAAALARSSARVALVANLREQAGETQGMSLRDHLLALRRHVPDVRIEVCVANDGPVSAAHAHPLRGIGLADLVGHVVTAPLDDGNDGHDPAVLARVFATLL
;
A
#
# COMPACT_ATOMS: atom_id res chain seq x y z
N GLU A 1 -19.82 -12.53 -8.96
CA GLU A 1 -19.69 -11.19 -9.57
C GLU A 1 -19.17 -11.30 -11.00
N PRO A 2 -19.33 -10.28 -11.87
CA PRO A 2 -18.80 -10.30 -13.23
C PRO A 2 -17.27 -10.26 -13.19
N ALA A 3 -16.61 -11.27 -13.74
CA ALA A 3 -15.15 -11.36 -13.78
C ALA A 3 -14.49 -10.42 -14.81
N ASP A 4 -15.30 -9.64 -15.53
CA ASP A 4 -14.94 -8.85 -16.71
C ASP A 4 -15.00 -7.34 -16.46
N ALA A 5 -15.11 -6.89 -15.21
CA ALA A 5 -14.94 -5.49 -14.86
C ALA A 5 -13.56 -4.99 -15.34
N THR A 6 -13.58 -4.00 -16.22
CA THR A 6 -12.39 -3.40 -16.83
C THR A 6 -12.17 -1.99 -16.30
N ALA A 7 -10.91 -1.61 -16.13
CA ALA A 7 -10.54 -0.26 -15.75
C ALA A 7 -10.98 0.73 -16.84
N GLY A 8 -11.57 1.85 -16.42
CA GLY A 8 -11.87 2.95 -17.33
C GLY A 8 -10.58 3.52 -17.95
N GLU A 9 -10.68 4.06 -19.16
CA GLU A 9 -9.54 4.62 -19.88
C GLU A 9 -8.84 5.73 -19.08
N GLU A 10 -9.61 6.56 -18.36
CA GLU A 10 -9.09 7.62 -17.50
C GLU A 10 -8.19 7.07 -16.37
N VAL A 11 -8.52 5.90 -15.80
CA VAL A 11 -7.72 5.25 -14.75
C VAL A 11 -6.38 4.79 -15.33
N VAL A 12 -6.41 4.15 -16.50
CA VAL A 12 -5.19 3.67 -17.17
C VAL A 12 -4.31 4.84 -17.58
N ALA A 13 -4.90 5.91 -18.11
CA ALA A 13 -4.18 7.14 -18.46
C ALA A 13 -3.53 7.78 -17.23
N ALA A 14 -4.28 7.91 -16.12
CA ALA A 14 -3.76 8.48 -14.87
C ALA A 14 -2.57 7.67 -14.32
N ILE A 15 -2.63 6.34 -14.37
CA ILE A 15 -1.51 5.47 -13.96
C ILE A 15 -0.28 5.69 -14.83
N HIS A 16 -0.45 5.88 -16.14
CA HIS A 16 0.66 6.07 -17.07
C HIS A 16 1.29 7.46 -16.99
N THR A 17 0.56 8.48 -16.56
CA THR A 17 1.08 9.85 -16.42
C THR A 17 1.53 10.20 -15.00
N ALA A 18 1.29 9.33 -14.02
CA ALA A 18 1.66 9.58 -12.62
C ALA A 18 3.18 9.45 -12.42
N ASP A 19 3.75 10.35 -11.62
CA ASP A 19 5.10 10.18 -11.08
C ASP A 19 5.12 9.17 -9.92
N LEU A 20 4.05 9.15 -9.13
CA LEU A 20 3.87 8.31 -7.96
C LEU A 20 2.44 7.74 -7.93
N VAL A 21 2.32 6.44 -7.74
CA VAL A 21 1.06 5.76 -7.41
C VAL A 21 1.14 5.27 -5.96
N VAL A 22 0.18 5.68 -5.14
CA VAL A 22 0.06 5.26 -3.75
C VAL A 22 -1.00 4.17 -3.61
N LEU A 23 -0.61 3.04 -3.03
CA LEU A 23 -1.49 1.95 -2.64
C LEU A 23 -1.79 2.08 -1.15
N GLY A 24 -3.07 2.23 -0.82
CA GLY A 24 -3.52 2.41 0.56
C GLY A 24 -3.29 3.84 1.12
N PRO A 25 -3.40 4.02 2.44
CA PRO A 25 -3.72 2.98 3.42
C PRO A 25 -5.12 2.41 3.23
N GLY A 26 -5.37 1.22 3.76
CA GLY A 26 -6.68 0.57 3.66
C GLY A 26 -6.61 -0.94 3.84
N SER A 27 -7.78 -1.55 4.07
CA SER A 27 -7.92 -2.98 4.19
C SER A 27 -7.28 -3.74 3.02
N LEU A 28 -6.40 -4.68 3.34
CA LEU A 28 -5.56 -5.33 2.32
C LEU A 28 -6.41 -6.10 1.30
N PHE A 29 -7.32 -6.95 1.76
CA PHE A 29 -8.10 -7.87 0.93
C PHE A 29 -9.43 -7.27 0.48
N THR A 30 -9.94 -6.24 1.16
CA THR A 30 -11.24 -5.62 0.83
C THR A 30 -11.14 -4.19 0.29
N SER A 31 -9.96 -3.57 0.26
CA SER A 31 -9.76 -2.24 -0.34
C SER A 31 -8.58 -2.19 -1.31
N VAL A 32 -7.39 -2.61 -0.91
CA VAL A 32 -6.19 -2.48 -1.77
C VAL A 32 -6.21 -3.51 -2.90
N LEU A 33 -6.27 -4.80 -2.57
CA LEU A 33 -6.26 -5.88 -3.57
C LEU A 33 -7.43 -5.81 -4.57
N PRO A 34 -8.69 -5.55 -4.16
CA PRO A 34 -9.80 -5.48 -5.11
C PRO A 34 -9.58 -4.44 -6.21
N ASN A 35 -9.03 -3.26 -5.87
CA ASN A 35 -8.72 -2.23 -6.86
C ASN A 35 -7.61 -2.66 -7.84
N LEU A 36 -6.61 -3.39 -7.36
CA LEU A 36 -5.52 -3.90 -8.19
C LEU A 36 -5.95 -5.05 -9.11
N LEU A 37 -6.95 -5.82 -8.70
CA LEU A 37 -7.49 -6.97 -9.44
C LEU A 37 -8.50 -6.58 -10.52
N VAL A 38 -8.93 -5.31 -10.59
CA VAL A 38 -9.72 -4.81 -11.73
C VAL A 38 -8.90 -4.97 -13.01
N SER A 39 -9.52 -5.55 -14.04
CA SER A 39 -8.83 -5.87 -15.29
C SER A 39 -8.22 -4.60 -15.91
N GLY A 40 -6.92 -4.64 -16.16
CA GLY A 40 -6.16 -3.52 -16.72
C GLY A 40 -5.37 -2.69 -15.69
N VAL A 41 -5.76 -2.65 -14.41
CA VAL A 41 -5.07 -1.83 -13.39
C VAL A 41 -3.65 -2.34 -13.12
N ALA A 42 -3.51 -3.61 -12.71
CA ALA A 42 -2.19 -4.21 -12.47
C ALA A 42 -1.29 -4.16 -13.71
N ALA A 43 -1.86 -4.36 -14.89
CA ALA A 43 -1.13 -4.32 -16.16
C ALA A 43 -0.68 -2.89 -16.52
N ALA A 44 -1.48 -1.88 -16.23
CA ALA A 44 -1.10 -0.47 -16.40
C ALA A 44 0.03 -0.09 -15.44
N LEU A 45 -0.06 -0.49 -14.17
CA LEU A 45 0.97 -0.26 -13.16
C LEU A 45 2.30 -0.92 -13.56
N ALA A 46 2.26 -2.19 -14.00
CA ALA A 46 3.45 -2.93 -14.41
C ALA A 46 4.17 -2.32 -15.62
N ARG A 47 3.44 -1.61 -16.51
CA ARG A 47 3.99 -0.93 -17.68
C ARG A 47 4.29 0.56 -17.45
N SER A 48 3.87 1.12 -16.34
CA SER A 48 4.09 2.53 -16.02
C SER A 48 5.53 2.75 -15.55
N SER A 49 6.03 3.96 -15.76
CA SER A 49 7.26 4.46 -15.13
C SER A 49 7.02 5.02 -13.73
N ALA A 50 5.76 5.12 -13.30
CA ALA A 50 5.39 5.62 -11.99
C ALA A 50 6.05 4.80 -10.88
N ARG A 51 6.56 5.48 -9.86
CA ARG A 51 6.97 4.83 -8.63
C ARG A 51 5.71 4.31 -7.91
N VAL A 52 5.70 3.06 -7.49
CA VAL A 52 4.57 2.48 -6.73
C VAL A 52 4.96 2.40 -5.26
N ALA A 53 4.23 3.10 -4.39
CA ALA A 53 4.42 3.11 -2.95
C ALA A 53 3.24 2.45 -2.24
N LEU A 54 3.51 1.52 -1.32
CA LEU A 54 2.51 0.99 -0.39
C LEU A 54 2.57 1.77 0.92
N VAL A 55 1.44 2.35 1.35
CA VAL A 55 1.28 2.82 2.73
C VAL A 55 0.79 1.67 3.58
N ALA A 56 1.64 1.21 4.50
CA ALA A 56 1.30 0.13 5.42
C ALA A 56 0.15 0.55 6.34
N ASN A 57 -0.74 -0.40 6.63
CA ASN A 57 -1.68 -0.24 7.74
C ASN A 57 -0.92 -0.08 9.06
N LEU A 58 -1.47 0.65 10.02
CA LEU A 58 -0.82 0.87 11.31
C LEU A 58 -0.78 -0.42 12.16
N ARG A 59 -1.69 -1.36 11.89
CA ARG A 59 -2.00 -2.53 12.70
C ARG A 59 -2.64 -3.64 11.87
N GLU A 60 -2.69 -4.84 12.41
CA GLU A 60 -3.50 -5.92 11.86
C GLU A 60 -5.01 -5.63 12.01
N GLN A 61 -5.81 -6.26 11.15
CA GLN A 61 -7.26 -6.11 11.15
C GLN A 61 -7.92 -7.45 11.45
N ALA A 62 -8.72 -7.48 12.52
CA ALA A 62 -9.41 -8.69 12.97
C ALA A 62 -10.28 -9.27 11.84
N GLY A 63 -10.12 -10.57 11.59
CA GLY A 63 -10.84 -11.26 10.50
C GLY A 63 -10.30 -11.03 9.09
N GLU A 64 -9.29 -10.17 8.90
CA GLU A 64 -8.71 -9.88 7.59
C GLU A 64 -7.20 -10.14 7.55
N THR A 65 -6.43 -9.49 8.43
CA THR A 65 -4.95 -9.57 8.48
C THR A 65 -4.40 -9.98 9.85
N GLN A 66 -5.24 -10.54 10.72
CA GLN A 66 -4.84 -10.99 12.05
C GLN A 66 -3.68 -12.01 11.98
N GLY A 67 -2.60 -11.73 12.72
CA GLY A 67 -1.38 -12.52 12.73
C GLY A 67 -0.45 -12.29 11.53
N MET A 68 -0.79 -11.40 10.60
CA MET A 68 0.05 -11.09 9.45
C MET A 68 1.02 -9.95 9.77
N SER A 69 2.30 -10.16 9.54
CA SER A 69 3.30 -9.10 9.52
C SER A 69 3.16 -8.21 8.28
N LEU A 70 3.80 -7.04 8.26
CA LEU A 70 3.84 -6.19 7.07
C LEU A 70 4.53 -6.90 5.88
N ARG A 71 5.47 -7.81 6.18
CA ARG A 71 6.08 -8.68 5.17
C ARG A 71 5.02 -9.59 4.53
N ASP A 72 4.13 -10.17 5.33
CA ASP A 72 3.04 -11.03 4.84
C ASP A 72 2.06 -10.25 3.96
N HIS A 73 1.80 -8.97 4.27
CA HIS A 73 0.99 -8.10 3.42
C HIS A 73 1.63 -7.90 2.04
N LEU A 74 2.93 -7.60 1.99
CA LEU A 74 3.68 -7.45 0.73
C LEU A 74 3.75 -8.77 -0.06
N LEU A 75 3.94 -9.91 0.62
CA LEU A 75 3.92 -11.23 -0.01
C LEU A 75 2.52 -11.55 -0.57
N ALA A 76 1.46 -11.18 0.14
CA ALA A 76 0.09 -11.33 -0.36
C ALA A 76 -0.14 -10.48 -1.62
N LEU A 77 0.31 -9.22 -1.65
CA LEU A 77 0.24 -8.38 -2.85
C LEU A 77 1.01 -9.01 -4.01
N ARG A 78 2.26 -9.40 -3.79
CA ARG A 78 3.10 -10.05 -4.81
C ARG A 78 2.50 -11.35 -5.33
N ARG A 79 1.76 -12.11 -4.51
CA ARG A 79 1.08 -13.33 -4.94
C ARG A 79 -0.10 -13.06 -5.87
N HIS A 80 -0.83 -11.97 -5.65
CA HIS A 80 -2.04 -11.65 -6.43
C HIS A 80 -1.75 -10.79 -7.66
N VAL A 81 -0.74 -9.91 -7.58
CA VAL A 81 -0.32 -9.03 -8.67
C VAL A 81 1.20 -9.09 -8.87
N PRO A 82 1.73 -10.23 -9.35
CA PRO A 82 3.18 -10.50 -9.38
C PRO A 82 3.97 -9.53 -10.26
N ASP A 83 3.33 -8.94 -11.27
CA ASP A 83 3.95 -8.00 -12.20
C ASP A 83 3.98 -6.55 -11.67
N VAL A 84 3.23 -6.25 -10.60
CA VAL A 84 3.24 -4.92 -9.97
C VAL A 84 4.42 -4.82 -9.01
N ARG A 85 5.43 -4.03 -9.39
CA ARG A 85 6.61 -3.77 -8.57
C ARG A 85 6.32 -2.66 -7.56
N ILE A 86 6.16 -3.04 -6.28
CA ILE A 86 6.11 -2.09 -5.17
C ILE A 86 7.55 -1.64 -4.85
N GLU A 87 7.88 -0.40 -5.15
CA GLU A 87 9.23 0.15 -4.97
C GLU A 87 9.44 0.66 -3.55
N VAL A 88 8.41 1.25 -2.95
CA VAL A 88 8.50 1.88 -1.62
C VAL A 88 7.46 1.29 -0.68
N CYS A 89 7.85 1.00 0.56
CA CYS A 89 6.91 0.76 1.65
C CYS A 89 7.04 1.88 2.69
N VAL A 90 5.94 2.59 2.92
CA VAL A 90 5.81 3.63 3.95
C VAL A 90 5.22 2.99 5.20
N ALA A 91 5.97 2.95 6.30
CA ALA A 91 5.58 2.26 7.53
C ALA A 91 5.70 3.16 8.77
N ASN A 92 4.86 2.91 9.78
CA ASN A 92 4.92 3.67 11.02
C ASN A 92 6.15 3.27 11.86
N ASP A 93 6.95 4.24 12.31
CA ASP A 93 7.97 4.05 13.36
C ASP A 93 7.61 4.71 14.70
N GLY A 94 6.54 5.49 14.73
CA GLY A 94 6.05 6.15 15.93
C GLY A 94 5.31 5.22 16.89
N PRO A 95 4.91 5.73 18.07
CA PRO A 95 3.91 5.05 18.89
C PRO A 95 2.63 4.83 18.06
N VAL A 96 1.93 3.74 18.35
CA VAL A 96 0.59 3.49 17.84
C VAL A 96 -0.36 3.67 19.03
N SER A 97 -1.53 4.28 18.80
CA SER A 97 -2.46 4.56 19.88
C SER A 97 -2.83 3.27 20.64
N ALA A 98 -3.01 3.36 21.96
CA ALA A 98 -3.27 2.18 22.80
C ALA A 98 -4.58 1.44 22.45
N ALA A 99 -5.42 2.03 21.60
CA ALA A 99 -6.59 1.38 21.03
C ALA A 99 -6.24 0.26 20.04
N HIS A 100 -4.97 0.14 19.62
CA HIS A 100 -4.54 -0.80 18.59
C HIS A 100 -3.67 -1.92 19.15
N ALA A 101 -4.13 -3.16 18.97
CA ALA A 101 -3.31 -4.34 19.19
C ALA A 101 -2.38 -4.58 17.98
N HIS A 102 -1.17 -5.10 18.23
CA HIS A 102 -0.25 -5.62 17.21
C HIS A 102 0.11 -4.64 16.07
N PRO A 103 0.95 -3.62 16.36
CA PRO A 103 1.36 -2.63 15.35
C PRO A 103 2.20 -3.27 14.25
N LEU A 104 1.94 -2.87 12.99
CA LEU A 104 2.71 -3.32 11.84
C LEU A 104 3.98 -2.47 11.69
N ARG A 105 5.14 -3.14 11.63
CA ARG A 105 6.45 -2.50 11.51
C ARG A 105 7.16 -2.93 10.24
N GLY A 106 7.95 -2.02 9.67
CA GLY A 106 8.72 -2.20 8.43
C GLY A 106 9.96 -3.07 8.54
N ILE A 107 9.92 -4.19 9.27
CA ILE A 107 11.09 -5.03 9.54
C ILE A 107 11.24 -6.11 8.44
N GLY A 108 12.46 -6.27 7.92
CA GLY A 108 12.79 -7.38 7.02
C GLY A 108 12.11 -7.32 5.66
N LEU A 109 12.03 -6.13 5.04
CA LEU A 109 11.34 -5.90 3.77
C LEU A 109 12.28 -5.63 2.58
N ALA A 110 13.59 -5.59 2.80
CA ALA A 110 14.58 -5.14 1.80
C ALA A 110 14.65 -6.02 0.54
N ASP A 111 14.16 -7.26 0.59
CA ASP A 111 14.05 -8.18 -0.54
C ASP A 111 12.70 -8.10 -1.27
N LEU A 112 11.73 -7.36 -0.71
CA LEU A 112 10.37 -7.20 -1.25
C LEU A 112 10.14 -5.82 -1.87
N VAL A 113 10.82 -4.79 -1.36
CA VAL A 113 10.72 -3.41 -1.85
C VAL A 113 12.11 -2.80 -2.02
N GLY A 114 12.23 -1.78 -2.85
CA GLY A 114 13.49 -1.06 -3.03
C GLY A 114 13.87 -0.24 -1.80
N HIS A 115 12.89 0.40 -1.16
CA HIS A 115 13.11 1.23 0.01
C HIS A 115 11.98 1.10 1.03
N VAL A 116 12.35 1.16 2.31
CA VAL A 116 11.40 1.35 3.42
C VAL A 116 11.57 2.77 3.91
N VAL A 117 10.48 3.53 3.91
CA VAL A 117 10.43 4.87 4.49
C VAL A 117 9.61 4.79 5.77
N THR A 118 10.13 5.34 6.85
CA THR A 118 9.43 5.37 8.14
C THR A 118 9.18 6.79 8.62
N ALA A 119 8.05 6.95 9.31
CA ALA A 119 7.65 8.20 9.95
C ALA A 119 6.64 7.90 11.08
N PRO A 120 6.38 8.85 12.00
CA PRO A 120 5.32 8.72 12.99
C PRO A 120 3.98 8.96 12.29
N LEU A 121 3.44 7.91 11.69
CA LEU A 121 2.26 7.99 10.83
C LEU A 121 0.95 7.96 11.61
N ASP A 122 0.92 7.61 12.90
CA ASP A 122 -0.32 7.55 13.69
C ASP A 122 -0.80 8.97 14.06
N ASP A 123 -2.09 9.26 13.87
CA ASP A 123 -2.71 10.57 14.16
C ASP A 123 -3.09 10.77 15.64
N GLY A 124 -2.80 9.79 16.49
CA GLY A 124 -3.21 9.72 17.89
C GLY A 124 -4.62 9.16 18.11
N ASN A 125 -5.37 8.88 17.04
CA ASN A 125 -6.71 8.33 17.08
C ASN A 125 -6.72 6.92 16.46
N ASP A 126 -7.27 6.80 15.26
CA ASP A 126 -7.51 5.53 14.58
C ASP A 126 -6.97 5.50 13.14
N GLY A 127 -6.26 6.55 12.72
CA GLY A 127 -5.87 6.74 11.32
C GLY A 127 -4.43 7.23 11.15
N HIS A 128 -4.05 7.39 9.88
CA HIS A 128 -2.78 7.99 9.53
C HIS A 128 -2.83 9.51 9.60
N ASP A 129 -1.80 10.15 10.13
CA ASP A 129 -1.63 11.61 10.10
C ASP A 129 -1.46 12.07 8.64
N PRO A 130 -2.43 12.84 8.09
CA PRO A 130 -2.40 13.25 6.70
C PRO A 130 -1.27 14.25 6.41
N ALA A 131 -0.86 15.06 7.39
CA ALA A 131 0.24 16.01 7.22
C ALA A 131 1.58 15.30 7.20
N VAL A 132 1.75 14.23 8.00
CA VAL A 132 2.95 13.38 7.95
C VAL A 132 3.00 12.65 6.61
N LEU A 133 1.90 12.01 6.17
CA LEU A 133 1.85 11.33 4.87
C LEU A 133 2.14 12.28 3.71
N ALA A 134 1.56 13.49 3.70
CA ALA A 134 1.84 14.47 2.66
C ALA A 134 3.33 14.85 2.59
N ARG A 135 4.00 15.01 3.74
CA ARG A 135 5.45 15.26 3.77
C ARG A 135 6.24 14.07 3.26
N VAL A 136 5.85 12.85 3.60
CA VAL A 136 6.48 11.63 3.08
C VAL A 136 6.31 11.53 1.57
N PHE A 137 5.12 11.77 1.02
CA PHE A 137 4.91 11.72 -0.42
C PHE A 137 5.71 12.80 -1.16
N ALA A 138 5.85 13.98 -0.58
CA ALA A 138 6.68 15.05 -1.14
C ALA A 138 8.17 14.68 -1.23
N THR A 139 8.67 13.71 -0.46
CA THR A 139 10.05 13.20 -0.60
C THR A 139 10.18 12.05 -1.59
N LEU A 140 9.05 11.50 -2.07
CA LEU A 140 8.99 10.38 -3.00
C LEU A 140 8.75 10.79 -4.46
N LEU A 141 8.39 12.07 -4.69
CA LEU A 141 8.35 12.71 -6.00
C LEU A 141 9.76 13.19 -6.38
#